data_AF-A0A529NUS7-F1
#
_entry.id   AF-A0A529NUS7-F1
#
_cell.length_a   1.000
_cell.length_b   1.000
_cell.length_c   1.000
_cell.angle_alpha   90.00
_cell.angle_beta   90.00
_cell.angle_gamma   90.00
#
_symmetry.space_group_name_H-M   'P 1'
#
loop_
_entity.id
_entity.type
_entity.pdbx_description
1 polymer ?
#
loop_
_entity_poly.entity_id
_entity_poly.type
_entity_poly.pdbx_seq_one_letter_code
_entity_poly.pdbx_strand_id
1 'polypeptide(L)'
;ANLVRRAMDSFKRGDLFEVVPGQMFYERCETEPSEISRKLKAINPSPYSFFINLGEGEYLIGASPEMFVRVNGRRVETCPISGTIKRGDDAISDSEQILKLLNSKKDESELTMCSDVDRNDKSRVCEPGSVRVIGRRQIEMYSRLIHTVDHIEGRLREGMDAFDAFLSHAWAVTVTGAPKLWAMRFIEQNEKSPRAWYGGAIGMVNFNGDMNTGLTLRTIRIKDGIA
;
A
#
# COMPACT_ATOMS: atom_id res chain seq x y z
N ALA A 1 -6.94 -5.25 20.17
CA ALA A 1 -6.79 -6.67 20.57
C ALA A 1 -8.01 -7.54 20.23
N ASN A 2 -9.25 -7.17 20.60
CA ASN A 2 -10.43 -8.02 20.33
C ASN A 2 -10.72 -8.25 18.85
N LEU A 3 -10.53 -7.25 17.99
CA LEU A 3 -10.70 -7.38 16.53
C LEU A 3 -9.76 -8.44 15.93
N VAL A 4 -8.48 -8.37 16.28
CA VAL A 4 -7.48 -9.37 15.86
C VAL A 4 -7.87 -10.77 16.32
N ARG A 5 -8.35 -10.92 17.57
CA ARG A 5 -8.83 -12.23 18.07
C ARG A 5 -10.01 -12.76 17.27
N ARG A 6 -10.95 -11.92 16.84
CA ARG A 6 -12.07 -12.33 15.98
C ARG A 6 -11.61 -12.82 14.61
N ALA A 7 -10.57 -12.20 14.04
CA ALA A 7 -9.99 -12.65 12.76
C ALA A 7 -9.41 -14.07 12.84
N MET A 8 -8.88 -14.47 14.01
CA MET A 8 -8.29 -15.80 14.21
C MET A 8 -9.25 -16.95 13.94
N ASP A 9 -10.54 -16.78 14.23
CA ASP A 9 -11.53 -17.83 13.96
C ASP A 9 -11.80 -17.98 12.46
N SER A 10 -11.78 -16.88 11.71
CA SER A 10 -11.86 -16.89 10.24
C SER A 10 -10.63 -17.52 9.60
N PHE A 11 -9.43 -17.28 10.14
CA PHE A 11 -8.21 -17.95 9.68
C PHE A 11 -8.28 -19.48 9.89
N LYS A 12 -8.76 -19.93 11.06
CA LYS A 12 -8.89 -21.37 11.37
C LYS A 12 -9.88 -22.09 10.44
N ARG A 13 -10.96 -21.42 10.03
CA ARG A 13 -11.94 -21.97 9.08
C ARG A 13 -11.47 -21.93 7.63
N GLY A 14 -10.44 -21.13 7.32
CA GLY A 14 -9.95 -20.92 5.96
C GLY A 14 -10.71 -19.83 5.18
N ASP A 15 -11.50 -18.99 5.86
CA ASP A 15 -12.21 -17.87 5.21
C ASP A 15 -11.25 -16.73 4.84
N LEU A 16 -10.17 -16.59 5.60
CA LEU A 16 -9.14 -15.58 5.44
C LEU A 16 -7.75 -16.23 5.48
N PHE A 17 -6.81 -15.67 4.74
CA PHE A 17 -5.37 -15.89 4.86
C PHE A 17 -4.69 -14.70 5.52
N GLU A 18 -5.16 -13.49 5.19
CA GLU A 18 -4.69 -12.23 5.77
C GLU A 18 -5.85 -11.25 5.88
N VAL A 19 -5.83 -10.40 6.91
CA VAL A 19 -6.69 -9.22 6.99
C VAL A 19 -5.96 -8.10 7.70
N VAL A 20 -6.11 -6.87 7.19
CA VAL A 20 -5.44 -5.67 7.68
C VAL A 20 -6.49 -4.72 8.24
N PRO A 21 -6.95 -4.92 9.49
CA PRO A 21 -7.90 -4.01 10.12
C PRO A 21 -7.22 -2.69 10.51
N GLY A 22 -7.91 -1.59 10.23
CA GLY A 22 -7.54 -0.23 10.60
C GLY A 22 -8.19 0.24 11.89
N GLN A 23 -7.62 1.29 12.44
CA GLN A 23 -8.22 2.10 13.50
C GLN A 23 -7.94 3.56 13.19
N MET A 24 -8.92 4.42 13.45
CA MET A 24 -8.77 5.87 13.30
C MET A 24 -8.54 6.53 14.64
N PHE A 25 -7.65 7.50 14.63
CA PHE A 25 -7.39 8.42 15.72
C PHE A 25 -7.78 9.81 15.24
N TYR A 26 -8.33 10.60 16.15
CA TYR A 26 -8.72 11.97 15.88
C TYR A 26 -8.08 12.87 16.92
N GLU A 27 -7.52 13.99 16.48
CA GLU A 27 -6.97 15.00 17.36
C GLU A 27 -7.35 16.39 16.86
N ARG A 28 -7.59 17.32 17.79
CA ARG A 28 -7.78 18.72 17.41
C ARG A 28 -6.46 19.26 16.87
N CYS A 29 -6.51 19.84 15.68
CA CYS A 29 -5.34 20.32 14.98
C CYS A 29 -5.36 21.84 14.89
N GLU A 30 -4.52 22.49 15.70
CA GLU A 30 -4.30 23.94 15.66
C GLU A 30 -3.08 24.32 14.80
N THR A 31 -2.27 23.33 14.42
CA THR A 31 -1.10 23.55 13.57
C THR A 31 -1.53 23.71 12.12
N GLU A 32 -0.96 24.69 11.44
CA GLU A 32 -1.20 24.93 10.01
C GLU A 32 -0.86 23.69 9.16
N PRO A 33 -1.73 23.29 8.21
CA PRO A 33 -1.50 22.14 7.33
C PRO A 33 -0.12 22.15 6.63
N SER A 34 0.35 23.33 6.23
CA SER A 34 1.65 23.50 5.58
C SER A 34 2.83 23.17 6.51
N GLU A 35 2.71 23.45 7.81
CA GLU A 35 3.74 23.13 8.80
C GLU A 35 3.80 21.63 9.06
N ILE A 36 2.64 20.97 9.16
CA ILE A 36 2.54 19.51 9.27
C ILE A 36 3.20 18.85 8.06
N SER A 37 2.93 19.33 6.85
CA SER A 37 3.57 18.83 5.63
C SER A 37 5.09 18.93 5.67
N ARG A 38 5.63 20.10 6.06
CA ARG A 38 7.09 20.30 6.21
C ARG A 38 7.70 19.34 7.24
N LYS A 39 7.08 19.20 8.42
CA LYS A 39 7.55 18.28 9.47
C LYS A 39 7.51 16.84 9.00
N LEU A 40 6.41 16.41 8.38
CA LEU A 40 6.24 15.05 7.88
C LEU A 40 7.31 14.71 6.82
N LYS A 41 7.55 15.61 5.87
CA LYS A 41 8.57 15.43 4.82
C LYS A 41 10.00 15.36 5.39
N ALA A 42 10.32 16.18 6.40
CA ALA A 42 11.62 16.18 7.04
C ALA A 42 11.88 14.89 7.84
N ILE A 43 10.85 14.40 8.54
CA ILE A 43 10.97 13.19 9.36
C ILE A 43 10.94 11.96 8.45
N ASN A 44 9.96 11.84 7.55
CA ASN A 44 9.72 10.65 6.73
C ASN A 44 9.75 10.98 5.23
N PRO A 45 10.95 11.16 4.64
CA PRO A 45 11.06 11.28 3.18
C PRO A 45 10.53 9.99 2.53
N SER A 46 9.76 10.16 1.45
CA SER A 46 8.95 9.09 0.89
C SER A 46 8.71 9.29 -0.61
N PRO A 47 8.60 8.21 -1.40
CA PRO A 47 8.40 8.31 -2.85
C PRO A 47 7.08 8.99 -3.25
N TYR A 48 6.04 8.87 -2.41
CA TYR A 48 4.74 9.50 -2.65
C TYR A 48 4.40 10.46 -1.50
N SER A 49 5.10 11.60 -1.46
CA SER A 49 4.76 12.72 -0.58
C SER A 49 3.77 13.67 -1.25
N PHE A 50 2.74 14.10 -0.52
CA PHE A 50 1.71 14.99 -1.04
C PHE A 50 1.18 15.95 0.03
N PHE A 51 0.73 17.11 -0.45
CA PHE A 51 -0.02 18.10 0.31
C PHE A 51 -1.12 18.63 -0.62
N ILE A 52 -2.35 18.19 -0.38
CA ILE A 52 -3.50 18.50 -1.23
C ILE A 52 -4.52 19.27 -0.40
N ASN A 53 -4.92 20.44 -0.90
CA ASN A 53 -6.09 21.16 -0.43
C ASN A 53 -7.29 20.70 -1.28
N LEU A 54 -8.27 20.04 -0.65
CA LEU A 54 -9.47 19.53 -1.32
C LEU A 54 -10.61 20.57 -1.35
N GLY A 55 -10.38 21.77 -0.83
CA GLY A 55 -11.42 22.77 -0.60
C GLY A 55 -12.19 22.51 0.70
N GLU A 56 -13.10 23.42 1.03
CA GLU A 56 -14.02 23.27 2.19
C GLU A 56 -13.32 22.99 3.54
N GLY A 57 -12.08 23.49 3.71
CA GLY A 57 -11.30 23.26 4.92
C GLY A 57 -10.76 21.83 5.06
N GLU A 58 -10.81 21.00 4.00
CA GLU A 58 -10.27 19.64 3.98
C GLU A 58 -8.88 19.58 3.31
N TYR A 59 -7.92 18.98 4.00
CA TYR A 59 -6.55 18.80 3.53
C TYR A 59 -6.10 17.35 3.70
N LEU A 60 -5.33 16.87 2.73
CA LEU A 60 -4.61 15.60 2.80
C LEU A 60 -3.11 15.85 2.79
N ILE A 61 -2.44 15.37 3.83
CA ILE A 61 -1.00 15.49 3.99
C ILE A 61 -0.45 14.10 4.21
N GLY A 62 0.44 13.63 3.34
CA GLY A 62 0.95 12.27 3.46
C GLY A 62 2.36 12.06 2.93
N ALA A 63 2.95 10.97 3.37
CA ALA A 63 4.26 10.48 2.96
C ALA A 63 4.18 8.97 2.78
N SER A 64 3.53 8.54 1.69
CA SER A 64 3.21 7.14 1.45
C SER A 64 4.41 6.36 0.91
N PRO A 65 4.82 5.29 1.60
CA PRO A 65 5.98 4.51 1.20
C PRO A 65 5.73 3.63 -0.04
N GLU A 66 4.47 3.39 -0.40
CA GLU A 66 4.10 2.26 -1.25
C GLU A 66 3.43 2.73 -2.55
N MET A 67 3.91 2.20 -3.67
CA MET A 67 3.27 2.35 -4.97
C MET A 67 1.93 1.62 -4.97
N PHE A 68 0.88 2.25 -5.51
CA PHE A 68 -0.36 1.54 -5.79
C PHE A 68 -0.31 0.92 -7.20
N VAL A 69 -0.43 1.73 -8.25
CA VAL A 69 -0.29 1.31 -9.65
C VAL A 69 0.43 2.38 -10.44
N ARG A 70 1.36 1.97 -11.31
CA ARG A 70 1.97 2.82 -12.32
C ARG A 70 1.70 2.25 -13.71
N VAL A 71 1.38 3.13 -14.66
CA VAL A 71 1.20 2.80 -16.07
C VAL A 71 1.99 3.77 -16.91
N ASN A 72 2.88 3.24 -17.76
CA ASN A 72 3.64 4.00 -18.75
C ASN A 72 3.40 3.36 -20.14
N GLY A 73 2.67 4.06 -21.01
CA GLY A 73 2.12 3.52 -22.24
C GLY A 73 1.25 2.29 -21.97
N ARG A 74 1.72 1.11 -22.37
CA ARG A 74 1.02 -0.16 -22.13
C ARG A 74 1.62 -0.98 -20.98
N ARG A 75 2.67 -0.50 -20.31
CA ARG A 75 3.34 -1.23 -19.22
C ARG A 75 2.69 -0.86 -17.89
N VAL A 76 2.13 -1.85 -17.20
CA VAL A 76 1.59 -1.71 -15.83
C VAL A 76 2.60 -2.29 -14.85
N GLU A 77 2.86 -1.58 -13.75
CA GLU A 77 3.78 -1.98 -12.70
C GLU A 77 3.18 -1.77 -11.31
N THR A 78 3.56 -2.65 -10.39
CA THR A 78 3.36 -2.49 -8.96
C THR A 78 4.55 -3.07 -8.19
N CYS A 79 4.65 -2.70 -6.92
CA CYS A 79 5.68 -3.18 -6.01
C CYS A 79 5.05 -3.63 -4.68
N PRO A 80 4.39 -4.79 -4.61
CA PRO A 80 3.88 -5.29 -3.34
C PRO A 80 5.00 -5.39 -2.30
N ILE A 81 4.72 -4.86 -1.10
CA ILE A 81 5.65 -4.82 0.02
C ILE A 81 5.15 -5.80 1.09
N SER A 82 6.03 -6.63 1.62
CA SER A 82 5.78 -7.35 2.88
C SER A 82 7.09 -7.62 3.60
N GLY A 83 7.00 -7.87 4.90
CA GLY A 83 8.15 -7.93 5.78
C GLY A 83 8.72 -6.53 6.05
N THR A 84 8.80 -6.17 7.32
CA THR A 84 9.31 -4.86 7.76
C THR A 84 10.22 -5.05 8.94
N ILE A 85 11.43 -4.53 8.85
CA ILE A 85 12.37 -4.51 9.97
C ILE A 85 12.97 -3.13 10.14
N LYS A 86 13.28 -2.76 11.38
CA LYS A 86 13.88 -1.46 11.69
C LYS A 86 15.32 -1.44 11.17
N ARG A 87 15.76 -0.29 10.65
CA ARG A 87 17.18 -0.01 10.39
C ARG A 87 17.99 -0.17 11.68
N GLY A 88 19.19 -0.72 11.55
CA GLY A 88 20.21 -0.74 12.59
C GLY A 88 20.84 0.63 12.79
N ASP A 89 21.67 0.76 13.81
CA ASP A 89 22.41 1.99 14.10
C ASP A 89 23.64 2.14 13.19
N ASP A 90 24.07 1.06 12.54
CA ASP A 90 25.18 1.00 11.59
C ASP A 90 24.96 -0.06 10.50
N ALA A 91 25.90 -0.15 9.56
CA ALA A 91 25.82 -1.07 8.42
C ALA A 91 25.89 -2.56 8.83
N ILE A 92 26.55 -2.89 9.93
CA ILE A 92 26.67 -4.28 10.41
C ILE A 92 25.31 -4.70 10.98
N SER A 93 24.72 -3.86 11.83
CA SER A 93 23.39 -4.06 12.37
C SER A 93 22.34 -4.12 11.25
N ASP A 94 22.40 -3.24 10.25
CA ASP A 94 21.53 -3.31 9.07
C ASP A 94 21.64 -4.67 8.36
N SER A 95 22.86 -5.18 8.16
CA SER A 95 23.08 -6.51 7.55
C SER A 95 22.44 -7.64 8.36
N GLU A 96 22.56 -7.60 9.69
CA GLU A 96 21.90 -8.58 10.57
C GLU A 96 20.37 -8.50 10.50
N GLN A 97 19.81 -7.29 10.43
CA GLN A 97 18.36 -7.10 10.28
C GLN A 97 17.88 -7.61 8.90
N ILE A 98 18.63 -7.32 7.83
CA ILE A 98 18.35 -7.83 6.48
C ILE A 98 18.35 -9.36 6.49
N LEU A 99 19.36 -9.98 7.11
CA LEU A 99 19.45 -11.43 7.18
C LEU A 99 18.27 -12.05 7.95
N LYS A 100 17.82 -11.42 9.04
CA LYS A 100 16.63 -11.85 9.78
C LYS A 100 15.38 -11.78 8.90
N LEU A 101 15.20 -10.67 8.17
CA LEU A 101 14.07 -10.48 7.27
C LEU A 101 14.08 -11.50 6.12
N LEU A 102 15.24 -11.74 5.51
CA LEU A 102 15.39 -12.72 4.42
C LEU A 102 15.17 -14.18 4.88
N ASN A 103 15.43 -14.49 6.15
CA ASN A 103 15.21 -15.82 6.70
C ASN A 103 13.81 -16.03 7.32
N SER A 104 12.96 -14.99 7.32
CA SER A 104 11.60 -15.09 7.82
C SER A 104 10.69 -15.81 6.82
N LYS A 105 10.40 -17.09 7.10
CA LYS A 105 9.44 -17.89 6.31
C LYS A 105 8.04 -17.27 6.29
N LYS A 106 7.67 -16.60 7.38
CA LYS A 106 6.39 -15.90 7.50
C LYS A 106 6.32 -14.76 6.48
N ASP A 107 7.29 -13.84 6.52
CA ASP A 107 7.31 -12.67 5.64
C ASP A 107 7.45 -13.10 4.16
N GLU A 108 8.22 -14.16 3.88
CA GLU A 108 8.29 -14.76 2.55
C GLU A 108 6.93 -15.28 2.05
N SER A 109 6.16 -15.94 2.93
CA SER A 109 4.84 -16.46 2.58
C SER A 109 3.80 -15.35 2.37
N GLU A 110 3.83 -14.31 3.21
CA GLU A 110 2.96 -13.15 3.09
C GLU A 110 3.26 -12.39 1.78
N LEU A 111 4.54 -12.14 1.48
CA LEU A 111 4.93 -11.50 0.21
C LEU A 111 4.52 -12.32 -1.00
N THR A 112 4.71 -13.65 -0.96
CA THR A 112 4.31 -14.54 -2.06
C THR A 112 2.81 -14.45 -2.32
N MET A 113 2.01 -14.45 -1.26
CA MET A 113 0.56 -14.27 -1.36
C MET A 113 0.21 -12.91 -1.99
N CYS A 114 0.84 -11.82 -1.53
CA CYS A 114 0.61 -10.48 -2.09
C CYS A 114 0.94 -10.44 -3.59
N SER A 115 2.07 -11.02 -3.99
CA SER A 115 2.49 -11.13 -5.39
C SER A 115 1.53 -11.94 -6.24
N ASP A 116 0.97 -13.03 -5.71
CA ASP A 116 0.00 -13.84 -6.45
C ASP A 116 -1.34 -13.13 -6.64
N VAL A 117 -1.82 -12.39 -5.63
CA VAL A 117 -3.01 -11.54 -5.75
C VAL A 117 -2.79 -10.45 -6.81
N ASP A 118 -1.64 -9.78 -6.75
CA ASP A 118 -1.27 -8.73 -7.69
C ASP A 118 -1.16 -9.24 -9.15
N ARG A 119 -0.54 -10.41 -9.36
CA ARG A 119 -0.51 -11.07 -10.67
C ARG A 119 -1.90 -11.41 -11.18
N ASN A 120 -2.79 -11.87 -10.29
CA ASN A 120 -4.17 -12.16 -10.63
C ASN A 120 -4.93 -10.89 -11.02
N ASP A 121 -4.71 -9.76 -10.35
CA ASP A 121 -5.30 -8.47 -10.72
C ASP A 121 -4.81 -8.01 -12.10
N LYS A 122 -3.50 -8.06 -12.35
CA LYS A 122 -2.94 -7.75 -13.68
C LYS A 122 -3.49 -8.67 -14.75
N SER A 123 -3.68 -9.95 -14.45
CA SER A 123 -4.12 -10.94 -15.44
C SER A 123 -5.47 -10.60 -16.09
N ARG A 124 -6.32 -9.80 -15.45
CA ARG A 124 -7.63 -9.39 -15.98
C ARG A 124 -7.53 -8.41 -17.15
N VAL A 125 -6.49 -7.57 -17.15
CA VAL A 125 -6.32 -6.43 -18.07
C VAL A 125 -5.05 -6.53 -18.92
N CYS A 126 -4.10 -7.38 -18.54
CA CYS A 126 -2.84 -7.59 -19.25
C CYS A 126 -2.89 -8.80 -20.18
N GLU A 127 -2.13 -8.75 -21.27
CA GLU A 127 -2.02 -9.81 -22.26
C GLU A 127 -1.55 -11.13 -21.61
N PRO A 128 -2.12 -12.29 -22.00
CA PRO A 128 -1.66 -13.58 -21.53
C PRO A 128 -0.14 -13.74 -21.72
N GLY A 129 0.55 -14.21 -20.67
CA GLY A 129 2.01 -14.40 -20.68
C GLY A 129 2.84 -13.12 -20.49
N SER A 130 2.24 -11.92 -20.49
CA SER A 130 2.99 -10.67 -20.26
C SER A 130 3.28 -10.39 -18.79
N VAL A 131 2.45 -10.91 -17.88
CA VAL A 131 2.54 -10.66 -16.43
C VAL A 131 3.71 -11.44 -15.82
N ARG A 132 4.71 -10.73 -15.31
CA ARG A 132 5.98 -11.31 -14.83
C ARG A 132 6.46 -10.64 -13.55
N VAL A 133 7.02 -11.44 -12.64
CA VAL A 133 7.78 -10.95 -11.49
C VAL A 133 9.22 -10.74 -11.97
N ILE A 134 9.66 -9.49 -12.04
CA ILE A 134 10.98 -9.10 -12.56
C ILE A 134 12.02 -8.90 -11.45
N GLY A 135 11.57 -8.74 -10.21
CA GLY A 135 12.39 -8.75 -9.01
C GLY A 135 11.63 -9.44 -7.90
N ARG A 136 12.27 -10.38 -7.20
CA ARG A 136 11.66 -11.12 -6.11
C ARG A 136 12.45 -10.94 -4.82
N ARG A 137 11.75 -10.63 -3.73
CA ARG A 137 12.28 -10.42 -2.37
C ARG A 137 13.49 -9.48 -2.37
N GLN A 138 13.44 -8.44 -3.20
CA GLN A 138 14.49 -7.42 -3.23
C GLN A 138 14.43 -6.59 -1.94
N ILE A 139 15.60 -6.19 -1.46
CA ILE A 139 15.72 -5.36 -0.27
C ILE A 139 15.59 -3.90 -0.69
N GLU A 140 14.57 -3.22 -0.16
CA GLU A 140 14.45 -1.78 -0.26
C GLU A 140 14.70 -1.13 1.11
N MET A 141 15.69 -0.23 1.15
CA MET A 141 16.05 0.51 2.35
C MET A 141 15.38 1.87 2.34
N TYR A 142 14.64 2.16 3.40
CA TYR A 142 14.07 3.47 3.70
C TYR A 142 14.84 4.12 4.86
N SER A 143 14.49 5.36 5.18
CA SER A 143 15.18 6.16 6.21
C SER A 143 15.17 5.51 7.60
N ARG A 144 14.14 4.72 7.94
CA ARG A 144 13.99 4.05 9.25
C ARG A 144 13.71 2.56 9.18
N LEU A 145 13.30 2.07 8.02
CA LEU A 145 12.81 0.71 7.84
C LEU A 145 13.49 0.06 6.63
N ILE A 146 13.51 -1.27 6.63
CA ILE A 146 13.93 -2.11 5.52
C ILE A 146 12.75 -3.03 5.20
N HIS A 147 12.44 -3.16 3.91
CA HIS A 147 11.36 -4.00 3.42
C HIS A 147 11.85 -5.01 2.39
N THR A 148 11.12 -6.11 2.26
CA THR A 148 11.20 -6.96 1.07
C THR A 148 10.09 -6.58 0.08
N VAL A 149 10.47 -6.48 -1.18
CA VAL A 149 9.57 -6.12 -2.29
C VAL A 149 9.70 -7.09 -3.44
N ASP A 150 8.57 -7.34 -4.09
CA ASP A 150 8.53 -7.93 -5.42
C ASP A 150 8.21 -6.83 -6.43
N HIS A 151 8.87 -6.83 -7.58
CA HIS A 151 8.53 -5.96 -8.70
C HIS A 151 7.79 -6.78 -9.74
N ILE A 152 6.57 -6.35 -10.07
CA ILE A 152 5.68 -7.10 -10.96
C ILE A 152 5.23 -6.17 -12.08
N GLU A 153 5.39 -6.64 -13.31
CA GLU A 153 4.96 -5.90 -14.49
C GLU A 153 4.00 -6.73 -15.36
N GLY A 154 3.26 -6.05 -16.22
CA GLY A 154 2.46 -6.66 -17.28
C GLY A 154 2.26 -5.69 -18.44
N ARG A 155 1.80 -6.21 -19.59
CA ARG A 155 1.45 -5.38 -20.75
C ARG A 155 -0.07 -5.35 -20.91
N LEU A 156 -0.69 -4.17 -20.81
CA LEU A 156 -2.11 -3.96 -21.06
C LEU A 156 -2.51 -4.55 -22.40
N ARG A 157 -3.66 -5.23 -22.46
CA ARG A 157 -4.27 -5.69 -23.72
C ARG A 157 -4.72 -4.51 -24.58
N GLU A 158 -4.97 -4.79 -25.84
CA GLU A 158 -5.62 -3.83 -26.71
C GLU A 158 -7.02 -3.47 -26.16
N GLY A 159 -7.37 -2.19 -26.23
CA GLY A 159 -8.63 -1.66 -25.69
C GLY A 159 -8.65 -1.43 -24.18
N MET A 160 -7.56 -1.69 -23.45
CA MET A 160 -7.43 -1.41 -22.02
C MET A 160 -6.54 -0.19 -21.79
N ASP A 161 -6.82 0.55 -20.72
CA ASP A 161 -6.07 1.76 -20.35
C ASP A 161 -5.57 1.74 -18.89
N ALA A 162 -5.03 2.88 -18.43
CA ALA A 162 -4.51 3.02 -17.08
C ALA A 162 -5.60 2.97 -15.99
N PHE A 163 -6.84 3.34 -16.30
CA PHE A 163 -7.96 3.22 -15.37
C PHE A 163 -8.39 1.76 -15.22
N ASP A 164 -8.38 0.97 -16.29
CA ASP A 164 -8.59 -0.48 -16.19
C ASP A 164 -7.52 -1.12 -15.29
N ALA A 165 -6.26 -0.72 -15.47
CA ALA A 165 -5.17 -1.15 -14.59
C ALA A 165 -5.45 -0.79 -13.13
N PHE A 166 -5.75 0.47 -12.85
CA PHE A 166 -6.05 0.98 -11.52
C PHE A 166 -7.20 0.21 -10.84
N LEU A 167 -8.34 0.09 -11.55
CA LEU A 167 -9.55 -0.54 -11.03
C LEU A 167 -9.36 -2.04 -10.83
N SER A 168 -8.57 -2.71 -11.67
CA SER A 168 -8.28 -4.14 -11.48
C SER A 168 -7.48 -4.41 -10.20
N HIS A 169 -6.61 -3.48 -9.79
CA HIS A 169 -5.84 -3.60 -8.54
C HIS A 169 -6.60 -3.11 -7.31
N ALA A 170 -7.70 -2.37 -7.49
CA ALA A 170 -8.57 -1.97 -6.39
C ALA A 170 -9.17 -3.23 -5.72
N TRP A 171 -9.05 -3.44 -4.41
CA TRP A 171 -8.31 -2.70 -3.37
C TRP A 171 -7.03 -3.47 -3.01
N ALA A 172 -5.96 -2.75 -2.67
CA ALA A 172 -4.66 -3.38 -2.43
C ALA A 172 -4.69 -4.34 -1.24
N VAL A 173 -4.07 -5.51 -1.43
CA VAL A 173 -4.03 -6.58 -0.43
C VAL A 173 -3.29 -6.15 0.84
N THR A 174 -2.24 -5.33 0.71
CA THR A 174 -1.40 -4.81 1.81
C THR A 174 -2.15 -3.92 2.79
N VAL A 175 -3.35 -3.45 2.42
CA VAL A 175 -4.22 -2.64 3.28
C VAL A 175 -5.58 -3.27 3.53
N THR A 176 -5.91 -4.38 2.86
CA THR A 176 -7.19 -5.09 3.04
C THR A 176 -6.97 -6.51 3.55
N GLY A 177 -6.29 -7.34 2.76
CA GLY A 177 -5.97 -8.73 3.05
C GLY A 177 -6.45 -9.67 1.94
N ALA A 178 -6.34 -10.97 2.18
CA ALA A 178 -6.64 -12.02 1.21
C ALA A 178 -7.46 -13.16 1.81
N PRO A 179 -8.38 -13.77 1.04
CA PRO A 179 -8.84 -13.35 -0.29
C PRO A 179 -9.57 -11.99 -0.22
N LYS A 180 -9.34 -11.08 -1.19
CA LYS A 180 -9.76 -9.67 -1.10
C LYS A 180 -11.21 -9.46 -0.68
N LEU A 181 -12.14 -10.18 -1.34
CA LEU A 181 -13.58 -10.02 -1.08
C LEU A 181 -13.94 -10.36 0.37
N TRP A 182 -13.37 -11.43 0.91
CA TRP A 182 -13.62 -11.86 2.28
C TRP A 182 -12.96 -10.92 3.29
N ALA A 183 -11.74 -10.47 3.00
CA ALA A 183 -11.03 -9.50 3.83
C ALA A 183 -11.80 -8.16 3.92
N MET A 184 -12.29 -7.65 2.79
CA MET A 184 -13.11 -6.44 2.75
C MET A 184 -14.43 -6.59 3.51
N ARG A 185 -15.12 -7.74 3.37
CA ARG A 185 -16.33 -8.03 4.16
C ARG A 185 -16.05 -8.06 5.65
N PHE A 186 -14.94 -8.67 6.05
CA PHE A 186 -14.52 -8.71 7.45
C PHE A 186 -14.25 -7.30 7.98
N ILE A 187 -13.53 -6.48 7.21
CA ILE A 187 -13.24 -5.07 7.52
C ILE A 187 -14.55 -4.30 7.72
N GLU A 188 -15.46 -4.35 6.75
CA GLU A 188 -16.74 -3.63 6.79
C GLU A 188 -17.59 -4.01 8.01
N GLN A 189 -17.59 -5.29 8.39
CA GLN A 189 -18.37 -5.79 9.52
C GLN A 189 -17.78 -5.42 10.89
N ASN A 190 -16.50 -5.04 10.95
CA ASN A 190 -15.80 -4.94 12.22
C ASN A 190 -15.12 -3.59 12.48
N GLU A 191 -14.82 -2.81 11.45
CA GLU A 191 -14.39 -1.42 11.63
C GLU A 191 -15.58 -0.55 12.01
N LYS A 192 -15.35 0.42 12.90
CA LYS A 192 -16.43 1.26 13.45
C LYS A 192 -16.82 2.42 12.53
N SER A 193 -16.10 2.60 11.44
CA SER A 193 -16.07 3.83 10.68
C SER A 193 -15.52 3.56 9.29
N PRO A 194 -16.03 4.22 8.24
CA PRO A 194 -15.49 4.08 6.89
C PRO A 194 -14.06 4.59 6.85
N ARG A 195 -13.23 3.96 6.01
CA ARG A 195 -11.81 4.32 5.85
C ARG A 195 -11.57 5.65 5.15
N ALA A 196 -12.59 6.18 4.46
CA ALA A 196 -12.49 7.37 3.63
C ALA A 196 -11.29 7.26 2.68
N TRP A 197 -10.24 8.07 2.89
CA TRP A 197 -9.03 8.08 2.07
C TRP A 197 -8.06 6.94 2.39
N TYR A 198 -8.07 6.39 3.61
CA TYR A 198 -7.11 5.37 4.04
C TYR A 198 -7.25 4.08 3.22
N GLY A 199 -6.12 3.61 2.68
CA GLY A 199 -6.08 2.42 1.80
C GLY A 199 -6.60 2.66 0.38
N GLY A 200 -6.95 3.91 0.04
CA GLY A 200 -7.17 4.35 -1.34
C GLY A 200 -5.85 4.62 -2.06
N ALA A 201 -5.88 5.50 -3.06
CA ALA A 201 -4.70 5.87 -3.84
C ALA A 201 -4.64 7.38 -4.13
N ILE A 202 -3.43 7.87 -4.31
CA ILE A 202 -3.14 9.28 -4.59
C ILE A 202 -2.00 9.38 -5.61
N GLY A 203 -2.11 10.33 -6.54
CA GLY A 203 -1.12 10.47 -7.59
C GLY A 203 -1.61 11.31 -8.75
N MET A 204 -1.13 11.00 -9.94
CA MET A 204 -1.42 11.76 -11.15
C MET A 204 -1.80 10.85 -12.31
N VAL A 205 -2.65 11.38 -13.18
CA VAL A 205 -2.93 10.86 -14.52
C VAL A 205 -2.54 11.94 -15.52
N ASN A 206 -1.73 11.57 -16.50
CA ASN A 206 -1.22 12.47 -17.52
C ASN A 206 -2.14 12.47 -18.74
N PHE A 207 -2.12 13.55 -19.52
CA PHE A 207 -2.93 13.67 -20.75
C PHE A 207 -2.57 12.64 -21.83
N ASN A 208 -1.39 12.02 -21.75
CA ASN A 208 -0.98 10.93 -22.63
C ASN A 208 -1.54 9.55 -22.19
N GLY A 209 -2.32 9.50 -21.11
CA GLY A 209 -2.90 8.27 -20.56
C GLY A 209 -2.03 7.57 -19.50
N ASP A 210 -0.81 8.04 -19.25
CA ASP A 210 0.06 7.48 -18.21
C ASP A 210 -0.48 7.77 -16.81
N MET A 211 -0.17 6.90 -15.86
CA MET A 211 -0.62 7.01 -14.47
C MET A 211 0.51 6.69 -13.51
N ASN A 212 0.61 7.45 -12.43
CA ASN A 212 1.54 7.15 -11.34
C ASN A 212 0.87 7.42 -10.00
N THR A 213 0.57 6.35 -9.25
CA THR A 213 -0.16 6.43 -7.99
C THR A 213 0.55 5.68 -6.87
N GLY A 214 0.47 6.23 -5.66
CA GLY A 214 0.85 5.60 -4.40
C GLY A 214 -0.39 5.26 -3.58
N LEU A 215 -0.27 4.30 -2.65
CA LEU A 215 -1.34 4.02 -1.68
C LEU A 215 -1.51 5.20 -0.73
N THR A 216 -2.72 5.42 -0.21
CA THR A 216 -2.95 6.45 0.80
C THR A 216 -2.65 5.90 2.19
N LEU A 217 -1.36 5.88 2.51
CA LEU A 217 -0.78 5.44 3.79
C LEU A 217 0.01 6.58 4.43
N ARG A 218 0.23 6.50 5.75
CA ARG A 218 0.93 7.55 6.53
C ARG A 218 0.42 8.95 6.18
N THR A 219 -0.91 9.08 6.22
CA THR A 219 -1.63 10.26 5.77
C THR A 219 -2.42 10.84 6.93
N ILE A 220 -2.38 12.16 7.06
CA ILE A 220 -3.18 12.96 7.98
C ILE A 220 -4.25 13.64 7.13
N ARG A 221 -5.51 13.51 7.55
CA ARG A 221 -6.65 14.20 6.94
C ARG A 221 -7.11 15.27 7.90
N ILE A 222 -6.90 16.54 7.55
CA ILE A 222 -7.40 17.65 8.35
C ILE A 222 -8.73 18.09 7.77
N LYS A 223 -9.80 18.11 8.55
CA LYS A 223 -11.10 18.65 8.18
C LYS A 223 -11.74 19.35 9.36
N ASP A 224 -12.22 20.58 9.17
CA ASP A 224 -12.89 21.36 10.21
C ASP A 224 -12.08 21.47 11.52
N GLY A 225 -10.74 21.54 11.42
CA GLY A 225 -9.84 21.63 12.57
C GLY A 225 -9.57 20.31 13.29
N ILE A 226 -10.01 19.17 12.75
CA ILE A 226 -9.72 17.82 13.26
C ILE A 226 -8.78 17.09 12.29
N ALA A 227 -7.68 16.55 12.81
CA ALA A 227 -6.72 15.69 12.10
C ALA A 227 -6.99 14.19 12.33
#